data_AF-A0A3E2TJT0-F1
#
_entry.id   AF-A0A3E2TJT0-F1
#
_cell.length_a   1.000
_cell.length_b   1.000
_cell.length_c   1.000
_cell.angle_alpha   90.00
_cell.angle_beta   90.00
_cell.angle_gamma   90.00
#
_symmetry.space_group_name_H-M   'P 1'
#
loop_
_entity.id
_entity.type
_entity.pdbx_description
1 polymer ?
#
loop_
_entity_poly.entity_id
_entity_poly.type
_entity_poly.pdbx_seq_one_letter_code
_entity_poly.pdbx_strand_id
1 'polypeptide(L)'
;MELTDKFEFDSCKNKVEYSIEHKKVPIKLSDELREAIYYLLWYVPNIKSEQSKQNELLLNPRYDDFIFIEIMKAMDLKDEDVLFTEKISYDVIKPFLKEICTKCPKIIMAISNGETKTMSLLRHIRNAIAHGNFNVIDNIVVGFDLQKNEQITEYRGFFKLNPNNLLDALRKIQFDYNSQQLISKAFHKNGYFIESYQEKYQRSHDFELFAKKGDKKYAIDIKNYDYKEVVDKNFINKLLVQYENLMDGVTPLLIINTSYLDEDSKEELLNHEVIILDVKNIKKMMGGRDMVSEIERARQVKNSLKGR
;
A
#
# COMPACT_ATOMS: atom_id res chain seq x y z
N MET A 1 1.90 -13.31 7.15
CA MET A 1 1.32 -13.77 5.89
C MET A 1 2.32 -13.44 4.80
N GLU A 2 2.65 -14.42 3.98
CA GLU A 2 3.42 -14.29 2.74
C GLU A 2 2.49 -14.68 1.59
N LEU A 3 2.59 -14.00 0.45
CA LEU A 3 1.78 -14.27 -0.73
C LEU A 3 2.40 -15.42 -1.53
N THR A 4 1.59 -16.40 -1.93
CA THR A 4 2.01 -17.54 -2.76
C THR A 4 0.92 -17.88 -3.79
N ASP A 5 1.20 -18.83 -4.69
CA ASP A 5 0.25 -19.25 -5.73
C ASP A 5 -0.72 -20.34 -5.26
N LYS A 6 -1.25 -20.22 -4.04
CA LYS A 6 -2.07 -21.25 -3.35
C LYS A 6 -3.57 -21.06 -3.49
N PHE A 7 -4.04 -20.42 -4.55
CA PHE A 7 -5.47 -20.18 -4.71
C PHE A 7 -6.30 -21.48 -4.63
N GLU A 8 -7.36 -21.46 -3.82
CA GLU A 8 -8.31 -22.57 -3.68
C GLU A 8 -9.74 -22.12 -4.02
N PHE A 9 -10.49 -22.98 -4.70
CA PHE A 9 -11.92 -22.78 -4.93
C PHE A 9 -12.74 -22.97 -3.66
N ASP A 10 -13.99 -22.50 -3.67
CA ASP A 10 -14.92 -22.72 -2.57
C ASP A 10 -15.13 -24.20 -2.26
N SER A 11 -14.88 -24.60 -1.01
CA SER A 11 -15.16 -25.95 -0.49
C SER A 11 -16.57 -26.09 0.10
N CYS A 12 -17.41 -25.07 -0.02
CA CYS A 12 -18.73 -25.03 0.61
C CYS A 12 -19.73 -25.97 -0.07
N LYS A 13 -20.47 -26.74 0.74
CA LYS A 13 -21.56 -27.61 0.29
C LYS A 13 -22.85 -26.86 -0.05
N ASN A 14 -23.12 -25.74 0.63
CA ASN A 14 -24.34 -24.97 0.50
C ASN A 14 -24.05 -23.64 -0.19
N LYS A 15 -24.13 -23.65 -1.53
CA LYS A 15 -24.02 -22.42 -2.33
C LYS A 15 -25.40 -21.82 -2.57
N VAL A 16 -25.40 -20.51 -2.80
CA VAL A 16 -26.61 -19.73 -3.06
C VAL A 16 -26.65 -19.40 -4.55
N GLU A 17 -27.75 -19.76 -5.20
CA GLU A 17 -28.01 -19.33 -6.58
C GLU A 17 -28.27 -17.82 -6.64
N TYR A 18 -27.69 -17.16 -7.64
CA TYR A 18 -27.82 -15.73 -7.81
C TYR A 18 -27.78 -15.32 -9.29
N SER A 19 -28.07 -14.05 -9.54
CA SER A 19 -27.85 -13.40 -10.83
C SER A 19 -27.16 -12.07 -10.59
N ILE A 20 -26.31 -11.65 -11.52
CA ILE A 20 -25.77 -10.28 -11.55
C ILE A 20 -26.87 -9.27 -11.92
N GLU A 21 -27.87 -9.71 -12.69
CA GLU A 21 -29.01 -8.86 -13.04
C GLU A 21 -29.88 -8.57 -11.81
N HIS A 22 -30.14 -7.29 -11.57
CA HIS A 22 -30.92 -6.83 -10.43
C HIS A 22 -32.41 -7.10 -10.66
N LYS A 23 -32.97 -8.07 -9.92
CA LYS A 23 -34.42 -8.34 -9.95
C LYS A 23 -35.26 -7.19 -9.35
N LYS A 24 -34.66 -6.39 -8.47
CA LYS A 24 -35.30 -5.21 -7.84
C LYS A 24 -34.44 -3.99 -8.15
N VAL A 25 -35.08 -2.95 -8.69
CA VAL A 25 -34.44 -1.68 -9.03
C VAL A 25 -35.14 -0.55 -8.26
N PRO A 26 -34.41 0.29 -7.50
CA PRO A 26 -32.96 0.18 -7.22
C PRO A 26 -32.64 -1.01 -6.31
N ILE A 27 -31.41 -1.53 -6.40
CA ILE A 27 -30.94 -2.52 -5.42
C ILE A 27 -30.85 -1.90 -4.03
N LYS A 28 -31.11 -2.72 -3.02
CA LYS A 28 -30.93 -2.31 -1.62
C LYS A 28 -29.47 -2.50 -1.23
N LEU A 29 -28.83 -1.42 -0.80
CA LEU A 29 -27.45 -1.41 -0.30
C LEU A 29 -27.46 -1.26 1.21
N SER A 30 -26.49 -1.87 1.90
CA SER A 30 -26.18 -1.50 3.28
C SER A 30 -25.49 -0.13 3.30
N ASP A 31 -25.44 0.50 4.48
CA ASP A 31 -24.77 1.80 4.64
C ASP A 31 -23.28 1.70 4.33
N GLU A 32 -22.65 0.60 4.74
CA GLU A 32 -21.23 0.34 4.55
C GLU A 32 -20.89 0.10 3.07
N LEU A 33 -21.73 -0.67 2.35
CA LEU A 33 -21.54 -0.86 0.91
C LEU A 33 -21.75 0.44 0.14
N ARG A 34 -22.74 1.24 0.54
CA ARG A 34 -22.99 2.55 -0.06
C ARG A 34 -21.78 3.48 0.13
N GLU A 35 -21.21 3.52 1.33
CA GLU A 35 -19.99 4.29 1.61
C GLU A 35 -18.79 3.76 0.82
N ALA A 36 -18.59 2.44 0.77
CA ALA A 36 -17.52 1.82 -0.01
C ALA A 36 -17.62 2.18 -1.50
N ILE A 37 -18.84 2.21 -2.07
CA ILE A 37 -19.09 2.65 -3.44
C ILE A 37 -18.67 4.11 -3.62
N TYR A 38 -18.99 5.02 -2.69
CA TYR A 38 -18.56 6.42 -2.76
C TYR A 38 -17.04 6.55 -2.77
N TYR A 39 -16.34 5.79 -1.91
CA TYR A 39 -14.88 5.71 -1.94
C TYR A 39 -14.36 5.25 -3.30
N LEU A 40 -14.84 4.12 -3.80
CA LEU A 40 -14.39 3.52 -5.06
C LEU A 40 -14.62 4.42 -6.28
N LEU A 41 -15.71 5.18 -6.28
CA LEU A 41 -16.04 6.05 -7.41
C LEU A 41 -15.29 7.38 -7.36
N TRP A 42 -15.10 7.96 -6.17
CA TRP A 42 -14.64 9.35 -6.06
C TRP A 42 -13.29 9.53 -5.38
N TYR A 43 -12.97 8.72 -4.38
CA TYR A 43 -11.88 9.04 -3.43
C TYR A 43 -10.69 8.08 -3.48
N VAL A 44 -10.84 6.87 -4.02
CA VAL A 44 -9.74 5.92 -4.15
C VAL A 44 -8.57 6.58 -4.89
N PRO A 45 -7.33 6.50 -4.36
CA PRO A 45 -6.21 7.19 -4.98
C PRO A 45 -5.87 6.69 -6.38
N ASN A 46 -5.21 7.56 -7.16
CA ASN A 46 -4.68 7.26 -8.49
C ASN A 46 -5.71 6.84 -9.55
N ILE A 47 -7.02 7.04 -9.31
CA ILE A 47 -8.04 6.86 -10.35
C ILE A 47 -8.34 8.19 -11.04
N LYS A 48 -8.92 8.12 -12.24
CA LYS A 48 -9.41 9.29 -12.97
C LYS A 48 -10.72 9.80 -12.35
N SER A 49 -10.59 10.56 -11.26
CA SER A 49 -11.65 11.26 -10.54
C SER A 49 -11.11 12.62 -10.08
N GLU A 50 -11.91 13.68 -10.20
CA GLU A 50 -11.56 15.03 -9.72
C GLU A 50 -11.23 15.08 -8.22
N GLN A 51 -11.81 14.17 -7.44
CA GLN A 51 -11.67 14.11 -5.99
C GLN A 51 -10.59 13.10 -5.53
N SER A 52 -10.01 12.34 -6.47
CA SER A 52 -8.99 11.34 -6.16
C SER A 52 -7.63 12.00 -5.98
N LYS A 53 -6.96 11.67 -4.88
CA LYS A 53 -5.58 12.11 -4.63
C LYS A 53 -4.59 11.16 -5.29
N GLN A 54 -3.40 11.66 -5.62
CA GLN A 54 -2.29 10.78 -5.96
C GLN A 54 -1.73 10.13 -4.71
N ASN A 55 -1.33 8.86 -4.84
CA ASN A 55 -0.66 8.09 -3.80
C ASN A 55 0.44 7.23 -4.44
N GLU A 56 1.67 7.76 -4.40
CA GLU A 56 2.85 7.15 -5.00
C GLU A 56 3.19 5.78 -4.38
N LEU A 57 2.87 5.56 -3.10
CA LEU A 57 3.12 4.27 -2.45
C LEU A 57 2.35 3.14 -3.13
N LEU A 58 1.11 3.40 -3.55
CA LEU A 58 0.29 2.40 -4.24
C LEU A 58 0.79 2.11 -5.66
N LEU A 59 1.55 3.02 -6.26
CA LEU A 59 2.13 2.84 -7.61
C LEU A 59 3.50 2.17 -7.57
N ASN A 60 4.16 2.14 -6.41
CA ASN A 60 5.53 1.69 -6.29
C ASN A 60 5.62 0.15 -6.14
N PRO A 61 6.22 -0.59 -7.10
CA PRO A 61 6.31 -2.05 -7.06
C PRO A 61 7.07 -2.60 -5.86
N ARG A 62 7.93 -1.79 -5.21
CA ARG A 62 8.70 -2.20 -4.03
C ARG A 62 7.83 -2.32 -2.77
N TYR A 63 6.72 -1.58 -2.72
CA TYR A 63 5.76 -1.64 -1.63
C TYR A 63 4.57 -2.57 -1.91
N ASP A 64 4.43 -3.05 -3.14
CA ASP A 64 3.25 -3.77 -3.63
C ASP A 64 2.82 -4.91 -2.70
N ASP A 65 3.67 -5.92 -2.50
CA ASP A 65 3.33 -7.07 -1.66
C ASP A 65 3.01 -6.68 -0.22
N PHE A 66 3.76 -5.72 0.33
CA PHE A 66 3.56 -5.29 1.72
C PHE A 66 2.20 -4.60 1.87
N ILE A 67 1.90 -3.64 1.02
CA ILE A 67 0.61 -2.93 1.06
C ILE A 67 -0.52 -3.92 0.80
N PHE A 68 -0.39 -4.75 -0.24
CA PHE A 68 -1.43 -5.71 -0.58
C PHE A 68 -1.71 -6.69 0.55
N ILE A 69 -0.69 -7.21 1.25
CA ILE A 69 -0.85 -8.07 2.43
C ILE A 69 -1.63 -7.36 3.54
N GLU A 70 -1.38 -6.09 3.78
CA GLU A 70 -2.10 -5.35 4.81
C GLU A 70 -3.56 -5.04 4.40
N ILE A 71 -3.80 -4.81 3.10
CA ILE A 71 -5.15 -4.70 2.54
C ILE A 71 -5.91 -6.03 2.67
N MET A 72 -5.27 -7.15 2.33
CA MET A 72 -5.87 -8.47 2.53
C MET A 72 -6.26 -8.72 3.98
N LYS A 73 -5.40 -8.38 4.93
CA LYS A 73 -5.73 -8.49 6.37
C LYS A 73 -6.92 -7.62 6.75
N ALA A 74 -7.03 -6.42 6.20
CA ALA A 74 -8.19 -5.54 6.43
C ALA A 74 -9.47 -6.11 5.82
N MET A 75 -9.35 -6.83 4.71
CA MET A 75 -10.45 -7.47 4.00
C MET A 75 -10.84 -8.86 4.57
N ASP A 76 -10.10 -9.35 5.56
CA ASP A 76 -10.16 -10.73 6.08
C ASP A 76 -9.94 -11.80 5.00
N LEU A 77 -8.96 -11.54 4.13
CA LEU A 77 -8.55 -12.45 3.06
C LEU A 77 -7.30 -13.24 3.47
N LYS A 78 -7.28 -14.51 3.08
CA LYS A 78 -6.10 -15.36 3.12
C LYS A 78 -5.47 -15.47 1.74
N ASP A 79 -4.26 -16.01 1.71
CA ASP A 79 -3.52 -16.29 0.48
C ASP A 79 -4.32 -17.18 -0.49
N GLU A 80 -4.99 -18.21 0.03
CA GLU A 80 -5.86 -19.12 -0.73
C GLU A 80 -7.12 -18.46 -1.33
N ASP A 81 -7.41 -17.20 -0.95
CA ASP A 81 -8.59 -16.46 -1.41
C ASP A 81 -8.32 -15.58 -2.64
N VAL A 82 -7.06 -15.41 -3.02
CA VAL A 82 -6.66 -14.46 -4.07
C VAL A 82 -5.91 -15.17 -5.19
N LEU A 83 -6.37 -14.98 -6.43
CA LEU A 83 -5.69 -15.41 -7.64
C LEU A 83 -5.26 -14.21 -8.48
N PHE A 84 -3.97 -14.15 -8.80
CA PHE A 84 -3.41 -13.25 -9.79
C PHE A 84 -3.10 -14.02 -11.06
N THR A 85 -3.45 -13.47 -12.21
CA THR A 85 -3.16 -14.07 -13.51
C THR A 85 -2.96 -12.98 -14.57
N GLU A 86 -2.36 -13.30 -15.70
CA GLU A 86 -2.35 -12.40 -16.87
C GLU A 86 -3.72 -12.40 -17.57
N LYS A 87 -4.41 -13.54 -17.57
CA LYS A 87 -5.72 -13.73 -18.19
C LYS A 87 -6.57 -14.70 -17.40
N ILE A 88 -7.86 -14.38 -17.25
CA ILE A 88 -8.82 -15.23 -16.57
C ILE A 88 -9.52 -16.11 -17.62
N SER A 89 -9.31 -17.42 -17.56
CA SER A 89 -10.00 -18.38 -18.42
C SER A 89 -11.45 -18.59 -17.96
N TYR A 90 -12.29 -19.08 -18.87
CA TYR A 90 -13.68 -19.39 -18.52
C TYR A 90 -13.78 -20.46 -17.43
N ASP A 91 -12.91 -21.48 -17.45
CA ASP A 91 -12.93 -22.56 -16.45
C ASP A 91 -12.63 -22.07 -15.03
N VAL A 92 -11.83 -21.01 -14.89
CA VAL A 92 -11.53 -20.38 -13.59
C VAL A 92 -12.76 -19.65 -13.04
N ILE A 93 -13.57 -19.03 -13.91
CA ILE A 93 -14.73 -18.22 -13.49
C ILE A 93 -16.03 -19.01 -13.43
N LYS A 94 -16.17 -20.03 -14.27
CA LYS A 94 -17.37 -20.87 -14.39
C LYS A 94 -17.96 -21.31 -13.04
N PRO A 95 -17.17 -21.69 -12.02
CA PRO A 95 -17.70 -22.08 -10.71
C PRO A 95 -18.46 -20.98 -9.96
N PHE A 96 -18.28 -19.71 -10.34
CA PHE A 96 -18.86 -18.55 -9.67
C PHE A 96 -20.02 -17.91 -10.44
N LEU A 97 -20.36 -18.37 -11.65
CA LEU A 97 -21.30 -17.67 -12.53
C LEU A 97 -22.78 -17.75 -12.12
N LYS A 98 -23.17 -18.80 -11.39
CA LYS A 98 -24.59 -19.06 -11.04
C LYS A 98 -24.81 -19.24 -9.56
N GLU A 99 -23.82 -19.79 -8.87
CA GLU A 99 -23.89 -20.14 -7.47
C GLU A 99 -22.58 -19.73 -6.78
N ILE A 100 -22.67 -19.25 -5.54
CA ILE A 100 -21.50 -18.86 -4.74
C ILE A 100 -21.64 -19.31 -3.29
N CYS A 101 -20.51 -19.56 -2.64
CA CYS A 101 -20.47 -19.55 -1.17
C CYS A 101 -20.44 -18.10 -0.65
N THR A 102 -21.42 -17.74 0.17
CA THR A 102 -21.53 -16.38 0.76
C THR A 102 -20.64 -16.19 2.00
N LYS A 103 -19.97 -17.24 2.48
CA LYS A 103 -19.13 -17.23 3.69
C LYS A 103 -17.63 -17.17 3.41
N CYS A 104 -17.22 -17.47 2.19
CA CYS A 104 -15.81 -17.46 1.80
C CYS A 104 -15.58 -16.25 0.90
N PRO A 105 -14.74 -15.27 1.26
CA PRO A 105 -14.37 -14.22 0.33
C PRO A 105 -13.47 -14.81 -0.76
N LYS A 106 -13.53 -14.26 -1.97
CA LYS A 106 -12.61 -14.63 -3.08
C LYS A 106 -12.37 -13.43 -3.97
N ILE A 107 -11.14 -13.33 -4.49
CA ILE A 107 -10.77 -12.39 -5.54
C ILE A 107 -9.98 -13.13 -6.62
N ILE A 108 -10.34 -12.89 -7.87
CA ILE A 108 -9.57 -13.33 -9.03
C ILE A 108 -9.37 -12.10 -9.89
N MET A 109 -8.13 -11.77 -10.25
CA MET A 109 -7.85 -10.56 -11.02
C MET A 109 -6.76 -10.76 -12.07
N ALA A 110 -6.97 -10.11 -13.22
CA ALA A 110 -5.97 -9.97 -14.26
C ALA A 110 -5.07 -8.75 -13.96
N ILE A 111 -3.78 -8.97 -13.70
CA ILE A 111 -2.85 -7.87 -13.46
C ILE A 111 -2.25 -7.39 -14.78
N SER A 112 -2.34 -6.09 -15.05
CA SER A 112 -1.68 -5.48 -16.21
C SER A 112 -0.19 -5.31 -15.95
N ASN A 113 0.63 -5.37 -17.00
CA ASN A 113 2.08 -5.18 -16.85
C ASN A 113 2.43 -3.83 -16.20
N GLY A 114 3.24 -3.86 -15.15
CA GLY A 114 3.64 -2.68 -14.38
C GLY A 114 2.61 -2.15 -13.36
N GLU A 115 1.43 -2.78 -13.26
CA GLU A 115 0.41 -2.43 -12.27
C GLU A 115 0.66 -3.16 -10.95
N THR A 116 0.47 -2.47 -9.81
CA THR A 116 0.54 -3.10 -8.49
C THR A 116 -0.74 -3.88 -8.18
N LYS A 117 -0.66 -4.91 -7.33
CA LYS A 117 -1.80 -5.75 -6.93
C LYS A 117 -2.92 -4.92 -6.30
N THR A 118 -2.56 -3.93 -5.47
CA THR A 118 -3.55 -3.06 -4.82
C THR A 118 -4.27 -2.18 -5.83
N MET A 119 -3.56 -1.59 -6.80
CA MET A 119 -4.20 -0.79 -7.85
C MET A 119 -5.08 -1.64 -8.76
N SER A 120 -4.63 -2.85 -9.12
CA SER A 120 -5.41 -3.81 -9.90
C SER A 120 -6.72 -4.17 -9.18
N LEU A 121 -6.64 -4.52 -7.88
CA LEU A 121 -7.81 -4.81 -7.05
C LEU A 121 -8.83 -3.67 -7.08
N LEU A 122 -8.38 -2.45 -6.79
CA LEU A 122 -9.22 -1.26 -6.75
C LEU A 122 -9.88 -0.99 -8.11
N ARG A 123 -9.11 -1.10 -9.19
CA ARG A 123 -9.60 -0.91 -10.56
C ARG A 123 -10.70 -1.91 -10.90
N HIS A 124 -10.49 -3.20 -10.63
CA HIS A 124 -11.48 -4.24 -10.96
C HIS A 124 -12.77 -4.10 -10.15
N ILE A 125 -12.69 -3.84 -8.84
CA ILE A 125 -13.89 -3.61 -8.02
C ILE A 125 -14.65 -2.38 -8.52
N ARG A 126 -13.93 -1.26 -8.74
CA ARG A 126 -14.52 -0.02 -9.25
C ARG A 126 -15.19 -0.23 -10.60
N ASN A 127 -14.54 -0.89 -11.54
CA ASN A 127 -15.08 -1.12 -12.89
C ASN A 127 -16.36 -1.96 -12.84
N ALA A 128 -16.38 -3.03 -12.04
CA ALA A 128 -17.57 -3.85 -11.86
C ALA A 128 -18.74 -3.02 -11.32
N ILE A 129 -18.48 -2.17 -10.31
CA ILE A 129 -19.49 -1.29 -9.72
C ILE A 129 -19.98 -0.22 -10.70
N ALA A 130 -19.05 0.48 -11.35
CA ALA A 130 -19.36 1.56 -12.28
C ALA A 130 -20.16 1.08 -13.50
N HIS A 131 -19.92 -0.16 -13.95
CA HIS A 131 -20.65 -0.77 -15.06
C HIS A 131 -21.90 -1.54 -14.61
N GLY A 132 -22.22 -1.56 -13.31
CA GLY A 132 -23.38 -2.26 -12.77
C GLY A 132 -23.26 -3.80 -12.80
N ASN A 133 -22.08 -4.35 -13.02
CA ASN A 133 -21.80 -5.78 -13.06
C ASN A 133 -21.55 -6.36 -11.66
N PHE A 134 -22.42 -6.04 -10.70
CA PHE A 134 -22.34 -6.52 -9.32
C PHE A 134 -23.72 -6.74 -8.72
N ASN A 135 -23.83 -7.52 -7.65
CA ASN A 135 -25.06 -7.67 -6.87
C ASN A 135 -24.75 -7.91 -5.38
N VAL A 136 -25.77 -7.85 -4.53
CA VAL A 136 -25.66 -8.09 -3.07
C VAL A 136 -26.45 -9.35 -2.71
N ILE A 137 -25.76 -10.36 -2.19
CA ILE A 137 -26.34 -11.67 -1.84
C ILE A 137 -25.96 -11.99 -0.39
N ASP A 138 -26.93 -12.27 0.48
CA ASP A 138 -26.70 -12.56 1.92
C ASP A 138 -25.71 -11.61 2.61
N ASN A 139 -25.78 -10.31 2.27
CA ASN A 139 -24.93 -9.23 2.77
C ASN A 139 -23.46 -9.23 2.28
N ILE A 140 -23.09 -10.05 1.30
CA ILE A 140 -21.84 -9.91 0.57
C ILE A 140 -22.05 -9.20 -0.76
N VAL A 141 -21.06 -8.45 -1.21
CA VAL A 141 -21.02 -7.90 -2.57
C VAL A 141 -20.32 -8.90 -3.48
N VAL A 142 -20.94 -9.26 -4.59
CA VAL A 142 -20.36 -10.09 -5.65
C VAL A 142 -20.32 -9.29 -6.95
N GLY A 143 -19.22 -9.33 -7.68
CA GLY A 143 -19.11 -8.58 -8.93
C GLY A 143 -18.05 -9.10 -9.89
N PHE A 144 -18.18 -8.67 -11.13
CA PHE A 144 -17.29 -9.02 -12.23
C PHE A 144 -16.84 -7.77 -12.98
N ASP A 145 -15.54 -7.64 -13.18
CA ASP A 145 -15.00 -6.73 -14.19
C ASP A 145 -14.96 -7.48 -15.53
N LEU A 146 -15.75 -6.99 -16.49
CA LEU A 146 -16.00 -7.64 -17.77
C LEU A 146 -15.80 -6.66 -18.91
N GLN A 147 -15.20 -7.12 -20.00
CA GLN A 147 -15.33 -6.46 -21.30
C GLN A 147 -16.19 -7.33 -22.23
N LYS A 148 -17.29 -6.77 -22.72
CA LYS A 148 -18.17 -7.43 -23.70
C LYS A 148 -17.89 -6.85 -25.08
N ASN A 149 -17.49 -7.71 -26.01
CA ASN A 149 -17.51 -7.42 -27.45
C ASN A 149 -18.62 -8.27 -28.10
N GLU A 150 -19.00 -7.98 -29.35
CA GLU A 150 -20.13 -8.62 -30.04
C GLU A 150 -20.11 -10.17 -30.03
N GLN A 151 -18.93 -10.77 -29.86
CA GLN A 151 -18.73 -12.22 -29.98
C GLN A 151 -18.22 -12.89 -28.68
N ILE A 152 -17.62 -12.14 -27.74
CA ILE A 152 -16.89 -12.71 -26.61
C ILE A 152 -17.10 -11.85 -25.35
N THR A 153 -17.36 -12.50 -24.22
CA THR A 153 -17.25 -11.89 -22.89
C THR A 153 -15.87 -12.21 -22.32
N GLU A 154 -15.05 -11.18 -22.15
CA GLU A 154 -13.75 -11.27 -21.49
C GLU A 154 -13.90 -10.97 -19.98
N TYR A 155 -13.48 -11.91 -19.14
CA TYR A 155 -13.44 -11.74 -17.69
C TYR A 155 -12.08 -11.17 -17.29
N ARG A 156 -12.09 -10.05 -16.57
CA ARG A 156 -10.89 -9.33 -16.12
C ARG A 156 -10.73 -9.35 -14.62
N GLY A 157 -11.84 -9.43 -13.90
CA GLY A 157 -11.82 -9.59 -12.45
C GLY A 157 -13.10 -10.21 -11.94
N PHE A 158 -13.01 -10.86 -10.80
CA PHE A 158 -14.12 -11.37 -10.01
C PHE A 158 -13.83 -11.10 -8.54
N PHE A 159 -14.86 -10.73 -7.80
CA PHE A 159 -14.77 -10.64 -6.35
C PHE A 159 -16.09 -11.04 -5.70
N LYS A 160 -15.97 -11.60 -4.49
CA LYS A 160 -17.05 -11.71 -3.53
C LYS A 160 -16.52 -11.34 -2.15
N LEU A 161 -17.07 -10.29 -1.55
CA LEU A 161 -16.45 -9.61 -0.42
C LEU A 161 -17.49 -9.19 0.61
N ASN A 162 -17.07 -9.16 1.88
CA ASN A 162 -17.83 -8.50 2.92
C ASN A 162 -17.72 -6.97 2.75
N PRO A 163 -18.82 -6.22 2.65
CA PRO A 163 -18.78 -4.77 2.47
C PRO A 163 -18.08 -4.02 3.61
N ASN A 164 -18.18 -4.47 4.85
CA ASN A 164 -17.54 -3.82 6.00
C ASN A 164 -16.03 -3.93 5.90
N ASN A 165 -15.52 -5.13 5.60
CA ASN A 165 -14.08 -5.36 5.46
C ASN A 165 -13.52 -4.61 4.24
N LEU A 166 -14.30 -4.51 3.15
CA LEU A 166 -13.95 -3.68 1.99
C LEU A 166 -13.86 -2.19 2.37
N LEU A 167 -14.84 -1.68 3.12
CA LEU A 167 -14.84 -0.29 3.58
C LEU A 167 -13.64 0.00 4.48
N ASP A 168 -13.31 -0.90 5.40
CA ASP A 168 -12.12 -0.78 6.27
C ASP A 168 -10.83 -0.74 5.46
N ALA A 169 -10.71 -1.59 4.44
CA ALA A 169 -9.58 -1.57 3.52
C ALA A 169 -9.48 -0.24 2.76
N LEU A 170 -10.59 0.28 2.23
CA LEU A 170 -10.63 1.56 1.52
C LEU A 170 -10.24 2.73 2.42
N ARG A 171 -10.71 2.74 3.67
CA ARG A 171 -10.32 3.74 4.67
C ARG A 171 -8.83 3.66 4.98
N LYS A 172 -8.24 2.47 5.11
CA LYS A 172 -6.77 2.35 5.26
C LYS A 172 -6.02 2.88 4.04
N ILE A 173 -6.48 2.57 2.84
CA ILE A 173 -5.90 3.10 1.59
C ILE A 173 -5.93 4.63 1.58
N GLN A 174 -7.04 5.23 2.02
CA GLN A 174 -7.19 6.68 2.02
C GLN A 174 -6.41 7.37 3.15
N PHE A 175 -6.37 6.76 4.34
CA PHE A 175 -5.97 7.46 5.56
C PHE A 175 -4.76 6.87 6.28
N ASP A 176 -4.23 5.72 5.88
CA ASP A 176 -3.10 5.07 6.54
C ASP A 176 -1.89 4.89 5.63
N TYR A 177 -2.11 4.73 4.32
CA TYR A 177 -1.04 4.49 3.35
C TYR A 177 -0.64 5.78 2.63
N ASN A 178 -0.43 6.86 3.37
CA ASN A 178 0.48 7.90 2.90
C ASN A 178 1.88 7.66 3.49
N SER A 179 2.93 8.06 2.77
CA SER A 179 4.33 7.84 3.13
C SER A 179 4.62 8.24 4.57
N GLN A 180 4.19 9.43 4.97
CA GLN A 180 4.40 9.98 6.31
C GLN A 180 3.69 9.18 7.42
N GLN A 181 2.45 8.76 7.23
CA GLN A 181 1.67 8.01 8.20
C GLN A 181 2.18 6.59 8.37
N LEU A 182 2.56 5.91 7.29
CA LEU A 182 3.16 4.59 7.36
C LEU A 182 4.47 4.65 8.16
N ILE A 183 5.31 5.65 7.87
CA ILE A 183 6.56 5.90 8.58
C ILE A 183 6.26 6.25 10.05
N SER A 184 5.27 7.11 10.31
CA SER A 184 4.87 7.49 11.68
C SER A 184 4.42 6.29 12.50
N LYS A 185 3.60 5.40 11.92
CA LYS A 185 3.20 4.14 12.56
C LYS A 185 4.39 3.23 12.84
N ALA A 186 5.33 3.11 11.90
CA ALA A 186 6.54 2.32 12.07
C ALA A 186 7.39 2.85 13.23
N PHE A 187 7.60 4.15 13.31
CA PHE A 187 8.35 4.79 14.40
C PHE A 187 7.62 4.65 15.74
N HIS A 188 6.32 4.94 15.82
CA HIS A 188 5.54 4.77 17.04
C HIS A 188 5.59 3.34 17.59
N LYS A 189 5.47 2.33 16.72
CA LYS A 189 5.54 0.92 17.13
C LYS A 189 6.89 0.54 17.76
N ASN A 190 7.95 1.27 17.45
CA ASN A 190 9.28 1.09 18.02
C ASN A 190 9.58 2.05 19.18
N GLY A 191 8.55 2.69 19.76
CA GLY A 191 8.68 3.54 20.94
C GLY A 191 9.25 4.93 20.66
N TYR A 192 9.18 5.41 19.41
CA TYR A 192 9.49 6.80 19.08
C TYR A 192 8.24 7.67 19.28
N PHE A 193 8.45 8.85 19.86
CA PHE A 193 7.55 9.98 19.65
C PHE A 193 7.82 10.51 18.25
N ILE A 194 6.79 10.73 17.43
CA ILE A 194 6.94 11.27 16.07
C ILE A 194 5.79 12.22 15.77
N GLU A 195 6.10 13.32 15.10
CA GLU A 195 5.13 14.34 14.69
C GLU A 195 5.53 14.94 13.33
N SER A 196 4.57 15.56 12.65
CA SER A 196 4.89 16.39 11.48
C SER A 196 5.79 17.55 11.91
N TYR A 197 6.82 17.84 11.11
CA TYR A 197 7.71 18.95 11.41
C TYR A 197 6.93 20.26 11.38
N GLN A 198 6.82 20.96 12.51
CA GLN A 198 6.17 22.26 12.59
C GLN A 198 7.21 23.38 12.48
N GLU A 199 7.00 24.34 11.57
CA GLU A 199 7.87 25.50 11.29
C GLU A 199 8.20 26.41 12.51
N LYS A 200 7.64 26.15 13.70
CA LYS A 200 7.95 26.90 14.93
C LYS A 200 9.43 26.82 15.34
N TYR A 201 10.24 25.98 14.69
CA TYR A 201 11.69 25.91 14.83
C TYR A 201 12.38 26.54 13.60
N GLN A 202 12.18 27.85 13.41
CA GLN A 202 12.77 28.60 12.29
C GLN A 202 14.31 28.60 12.33
N ARG A 203 14.89 27.72 11.52
CA ARG A 203 15.75 28.08 10.38
C ARG A 203 15.28 27.21 9.21
N SER A 204 15.05 27.81 8.05
CA SER A 204 14.76 27.29 6.68
C SER A 204 14.74 25.78 6.33
N HIS A 205 14.15 24.86 7.11
CA HIS A 205 14.23 23.42 6.79
C HIS A 205 12.88 22.78 6.40
N ASP A 206 12.86 22.16 5.22
CA ASP A 206 11.76 21.35 4.69
C ASP A 206 11.95 19.87 5.05
N PHE A 207 11.87 19.53 6.34
CA PHE A 207 11.78 18.11 6.76
C PHE A 207 10.33 17.67 6.86
N GLU A 208 10.01 16.44 6.50
CA GLU A 208 8.63 15.97 6.58
C GLU A 208 8.21 15.59 8.02
N LEU A 209 9.08 14.95 8.80
CA LEU A 209 8.76 14.48 10.17
C LEU A 209 9.89 14.75 11.16
N PHE A 210 9.53 14.89 12.44
CA PHE A 210 10.46 14.90 13.58
C PHE A 210 10.20 13.71 14.49
N ALA A 211 11.25 12.97 14.86
CA ALA A 211 11.13 11.87 15.80
C ALA A 211 12.08 11.99 17.00
N LYS A 212 11.65 11.47 18.14
CA LYS A 212 12.43 11.45 19.39
C LYS A 212 12.28 10.11 20.11
N LYS A 213 13.39 9.59 20.63
CA LYS A 213 13.40 8.42 21.52
C LYS A 213 14.48 8.58 22.59
N GLY A 214 14.06 8.73 23.85
CA GLY A 214 14.95 9.16 24.92
C GLY A 214 15.55 10.54 24.59
N ASP A 215 16.88 10.66 24.66
CA ASP A 215 17.59 11.90 24.36
C ASP A 215 17.92 12.07 22.87
N LYS A 216 17.69 11.04 22.05
CA LYS A 216 17.99 11.07 20.62
C LYS A 216 16.86 11.74 19.84
N LYS A 217 17.23 12.62 18.91
CA LYS A 217 16.32 13.39 18.06
C LYS A 217 16.67 13.17 16.60
N TYR A 218 15.66 13.09 15.74
CA TYR A 218 15.83 12.79 14.32
C TYR A 218 15.00 13.76 13.49
N ALA A 219 15.63 14.33 12.47
CA ALA A 219 14.95 15.03 11.38
C ALA A 219 14.80 14.05 10.22
N ILE A 220 13.57 13.75 9.83
CA ILE A 220 13.26 12.68 8.88
C ILE A 220 12.84 13.30 7.56
N ASP A 221 13.62 13.00 6.53
CA ASP A 221 13.32 13.30 5.13
C ASP A 221 12.77 12.06 4.42
N ILE A 222 11.69 12.22 3.66
CA ILE A 222 10.99 11.14 2.96
C ILE A 222 11.01 11.44 1.46
N LYS A 223 11.85 10.73 0.72
CA LYS A 223 12.02 10.93 -0.72
C LYS A 223 11.49 9.70 -1.46
N ASN A 224 10.21 9.76 -1.84
CA ASN A 224 9.48 8.69 -2.53
C ASN A 224 9.27 8.94 -4.03
N TYR A 225 9.92 9.98 -4.58
CA TYR A 225 9.69 10.42 -5.94
C TYR A 225 9.96 9.32 -6.98
N ASP A 226 9.29 9.51 -8.12
CA ASP A 226 9.29 8.74 -9.37
C ASP A 226 10.68 8.64 -10.03
N TYR A 227 11.71 8.28 -9.27
CA TYR A 227 13.06 8.11 -9.78
C TYR A 227 13.08 6.83 -10.62
N LYS A 228 13.11 7.02 -11.94
CA LYS A 228 13.38 5.97 -12.92
C LYS A 228 14.87 5.66 -13.03
N GLU A 229 15.73 6.52 -12.47
CA GLU A 229 17.19 6.48 -12.55
C GLU A 229 17.84 6.80 -11.20
N VAL A 230 19.17 6.67 -11.12
CA VAL A 230 19.98 7.10 -9.96
C VAL A 230 19.80 8.60 -9.75
N VAL A 231 19.60 9.03 -8.50
CA VAL A 231 19.42 10.44 -8.17
C VAL A 231 20.72 11.19 -8.46
N ASP A 232 20.60 12.39 -9.04
CA ASP A 232 21.75 13.19 -9.39
C ASP A 232 22.54 13.65 -8.15
N LYS A 233 23.86 13.82 -8.31
CA LYS A 233 24.74 14.25 -7.22
C LYS A 233 24.41 15.65 -6.69
N ASN A 234 23.84 16.53 -7.51
CA ASN A 234 23.47 17.87 -7.06
C ASN A 234 22.32 17.82 -6.05
N PHE A 235 21.40 16.87 -6.18
CA PHE A 235 20.34 16.63 -5.20
C PHE A 235 20.93 16.16 -3.86
N ILE A 236 21.90 15.24 -3.89
CA ILE A 236 22.59 14.77 -2.67
C ILE A 236 23.32 15.91 -1.98
N ASN A 237 24.05 16.73 -2.74
CA ASN A 237 24.73 17.91 -2.21
C ASN A 237 23.74 18.89 -1.55
N LYS A 238 22.56 19.10 -2.15
CA LYS A 238 21.51 19.95 -1.56
C LYS A 238 20.99 19.37 -0.24
N LEU A 239 20.76 18.06 -0.16
CA LEU A 239 20.37 17.40 1.09
C LEU A 239 21.45 17.54 2.17
N LEU A 240 22.72 17.37 1.80
CA LEU A 240 23.83 17.52 2.76
C LEU A 240 23.93 18.94 3.30
N VAL A 241 23.85 19.95 2.43
CA VAL A 241 23.80 21.37 2.85
C VAL A 241 22.60 21.62 3.79
N GLN A 242 21.45 21.00 3.52
CA GLN A 242 20.29 21.08 4.41
C GLN A 242 20.58 20.43 5.77
N TYR A 243 21.26 19.28 5.80
CA TYR A 243 21.59 18.58 7.04
C TYR A 243 22.67 19.27 7.87
N GLU A 244 23.64 19.95 7.25
CA GLU A 244 24.65 20.75 7.96
C GLU A 244 24.04 21.90 8.76
N ASN A 245 22.87 22.39 8.35
CA ASN A 245 22.15 23.47 9.01
C ASN A 245 21.22 22.99 10.15
N LEU A 246 21.18 21.69 10.44
CA LEU A 246 20.40 21.12 11.54
C LEU A 246 20.88 21.62 12.91
N MET A 247 19.95 21.69 13.87
CA MET A 247 20.30 21.97 15.27
C MET A 247 21.20 20.88 15.85
N ASP A 248 22.16 21.29 16.69
CA ASP A 248 23.04 20.37 17.41
C ASP A 248 22.26 19.27 18.14
N GLY A 249 22.72 18.03 17.97
CA GLY A 249 22.11 16.85 18.57
C GLY A 249 20.87 16.31 17.86
N VAL A 250 20.57 16.78 16.64
CA VAL A 250 19.56 16.19 15.76
C VAL A 250 20.24 15.40 14.64
N THR A 251 19.94 14.10 14.55
CA THR A 251 20.51 13.23 13.51
C THR A 251 19.62 13.24 12.26
N PRO A 252 20.16 13.55 11.07
CA PRO A 252 19.40 13.43 9.82
C PRO A 252 19.10 11.97 9.49
N LEU A 253 17.87 11.71 9.07
CA LEU A 253 17.40 10.40 8.66
C LEU A 253 16.71 10.52 7.30
N LEU A 254 17.29 9.89 6.28
CA LEU A 254 16.76 9.85 4.93
C LEU A 254 16.03 8.53 4.67
N ILE A 255 14.76 8.60 4.34
CA ILE A 255 13.96 7.48 3.87
C ILE A 255 13.92 7.54 2.35
N ILE A 256 14.67 6.65 1.71
CA ILE A 256 14.82 6.55 0.26
C ILE A 256 15.09 5.10 -0.14
N ASN A 257 14.66 4.72 -1.34
CA ASN A 257 15.13 3.46 -1.91
C ASN A 257 16.62 3.57 -2.28
N THR A 258 17.45 2.76 -1.61
CA THR A 258 18.92 2.78 -1.79
C THR A 258 19.37 2.44 -3.21
N SER A 259 18.53 1.82 -4.05
CA SER A 259 18.89 1.58 -5.46
C SER A 259 18.96 2.88 -6.28
N TYR A 260 18.45 3.99 -5.76
CA TYR A 260 18.55 5.30 -6.40
C TYR A 260 19.81 6.06 -5.98
N LEU A 261 20.62 5.52 -5.07
CA LEU A 261 21.89 6.11 -4.66
C LEU A 261 23.02 5.33 -5.34
N ASP A 262 23.92 6.03 -6.03
CA ASP A 262 25.21 5.43 -6.37
C ASP A 262 26.06 5.25 -5.10
N GLU A 263 27.13 4.45 -5.21
CA GLU A 263 27.99 4.16 -4.05
C GLU A 263 28.67 5.42 -3.51
N ASP A 264 29.09 6.34 -4.38
CA ASP A 264 29.71 7.61 -3.98
C ASP A 264 28.76 8.45 -3.12
N SER A 265 27.52 8.65 -3.57
CA SER A 265 26.49 9.41 -2.86
C SER A 265 26.12 8.76 -1.53
N LYS A 266 26.07 7.43 -1.51
CA LYS A 266 25.79 6.67 -0.30
C LYS A 266 26.92 6.79 0.71
N GLU A 267 28.18 6.68 0.29
CA GLU A 267 29.33 6.93 1.16
C GLU A 267 29.33 8.38 1.67
N GLU A 268 29.00 9.35 0.82
CA GLU A 268 28.94 10.76 1.18
C GLU A 268 27.88 11.02 2.27
N LEU A 269 26.65 10.51 2.11
CA LEU A 269 25.60 10.56 3.12
C LEU A 269 26.02 9.89 4.44
N LEU A 270 26.68 8.73 4.36
CA LEU A 270 27.14 8.01 5.55
C LEU A 270 28.27 8.73 6.29
N ASN A 271 29.15 9.44 5.58
CA ASN A 271 30.21 10.25 6.15
C ASN A 271 29.67 11.46 6.92
N HIS A 272 28.50 11.98 6.51
CA HIS A 272 27.77 13.04 7.22
C HIS A 272 26.78 12.49 8.26
N GLU A 273 27.01 11.25 8.71
CA GLU A 273 26.21 10.57 9.74
C GLU A 273 24.71 10.43 9.43
N VAL A 274 24.28 10.58 8.18
CA VAL A 274 22.87 10.44 7.78
C VAL A 274 22.42 8.98 7.88
N ILE A 275 21.36 8.70 8.65
CA ILE A 275 20.76 7.36 8.70
C ILE A 275 19.92 7.15 7.45
N ILE A 276 20.21 6.10 6.67
CA ILE A 276 19.46 5.79 5.45
C ILE A 276 18.56 4.58 5.72
N LEU A 277 17.25 4.75 5.52
CA LEU A 277 16.26 3.66 5.60
C LEU A 277 15.56 3.47 4.25
N ASP A 278 15.41 2.20 3.86
CA ASP A 278 14.61 1.79 2.70
C ASP A 278 13.27 1.15 3.14
N VAL A 279 12.47 0.73 2.14
CA VAL A 279 11.21 0.00 2.34
C VAL A 279 11.38 -1.23 3.24
N LYS A 280 12.47 -1.99 3.08
CA LYS A 280 12.71 -3.20 3.86
C LYS A 280 12.94 -2.86 5.33
N ASN A 281 13.59 -1.74 5.60
CA ASN A 281 13.78 -1.23 6.96
C ASN A 281 12.45 -0.81 7.58
N ILE A 282 11.62 -0.04 6.86
CA ILE A 282 10.28 0.36 7.34
C ILE A 282 9.41 -0.88 7.61
N LYS A 283 9.45 -1.90 6.74
CA LYS A 283 8.73 -3.18 6.95
C LYS A 283 9.19 -3.89 8.23
N LYS A 284 10.50 -3.91 8.52
CA LYS A 284 11.04 -4.48 9.77
C LYS A 284 10.59 -3.68 10.99
N MET A 285 10.60 -2.35 10.90
CA MET A 285 10.08 -1.47 11.96
C MET A 285 8.59 -1.70 12.21
N MET A 286 7.78 -1.88 11.15
CA MET A 286 6.39 -2.29 11.28
C MET A 286 6.23 -3.67 11.94
N GLY A 287 7.24 -4.54 11.88
CA GLY A 287 7.34 -5.79 12.63
C GLY A 287 7.79 -5.65 14.09
N GLY A 288 8.14 -4.45 14.55
CA GLY A 288 8.68 -4.18 15.89
C GLY A 288 10.20 -4.30 16.01
N ARG A 289 10.91 -4.40 14.88
CA ARG A 289 12.38 -4.41 14.85
C ARG A 289 12.90 -3.01 14.57
N ASP A 290 13.48 -2.38 15.59
CA ASP A 290 13.96 -1.00 15.55
C ASP A 290 15.24 -0.85 14.71
N MET A 291 15.06 -0.57 13.42
CA MET A 291 16.17 -0.45 12.47
C MET A 291 17.04 0.78 12.71
N VAL A 292 16.47 1.87 13.23
CA VAL A 292 17.24 3.09 13.55
C VAL A 292 18.26 2.78 14.65
N SER A 293 17.79 2.20 15.76
CA SER A 293 18.68 1.80 16.86
C SER A 293 19.69 0.71 16.47
N GLU A 294 19.34 -0.19 15.54
CA GLU A 294 20.29 -1.17 15.01
C GLU A 294 21.42 -0.54 14.19
N ILE A 295 21.10 0.39 13.30
CA ILE A 295 22.09 1.10 12.48
C ILE A 295 23.03 1.92 13.37
N GLU A 296 22.50 2.64 14.35
CA GLU A 296 23.32 3.39 15.31
C GLU A 296 24.28 2.50 16.09
N ARG A 297 23.80 1.35 16.60
CA ARG A 297 24.66 0.38 17.30
C ARG A 297 25.76 -0.16 16.39
N ALA A 298 25.44 -0.48 15.13
CA ALA A 298 26.42 -0.93 14.16
C ALA A 298 27.50 0.13 13.88
N ARG A 299 27.11 1.41 13.81
CA ARG A 299 28.04 2.54 13.66
C ARG A 299 28.95 2.70 14.87
N GLN A 300 28.42 2.64 16.09
CA GLN A 300 29.22 2.74 17.32
C GLN A 300 30.30 1.66 17.38
N VAL A 301 29.95 0.41 17.02
CA VAL A 301 30.92 -0.69 16.93
C VAL A 301 31.99 -0.38 15.88
N LYS A 302 31.62 0.06 14.67
CA LYS A 302 32.57 0.41 13.61
C LYS A 302 33.53 1.53 14.02
N ASN A 303 33.03 2.58 14.68
CA ASN A 303 33.85 3.70 15.14
C ASN A 303 34.80 3.28 16.27
N SER A 304 34.36 2.41 17.18
CA SER A 304 35.22 1.86 18.25
C SER A 304 36.38 1.00 17.72
N LEU A 305 36.21 0.37 16.54
CA LEU A 305 37.23 -0.44 15.88
C LEU A 305 38.22 0.40 15.05
N LYS A 306 37.79 1.55 14.51
CA LYS A 306 38.67 2.50 13.79
C LYS A 306 39.51 3.39 14.71
N GLY A 307 39.11 3.55 15.97
CA GLY A 307 39.84 4.30 16.99
C GLY A 307 40.88 3.48 17.77
N ARG A 308 41.18 2.26 17.34
CA ARG A 308 42.29 1.41 17.80
C ARG A 308 43.31 1.29 16.68
#